data_AF-A0A971VLZ2-F1
#
_entry.id   AF-A0A971VLZ2-F1
#
_cell.length_a   1.000
_cell.length_b   1.000
_cell.length_c   1.000
_cell.angle_alpha   90.00
_cell.angle_beta   90.00
_cell.angle_gamma   90.00
#
_symmetry.space_group_name_H-M   'P 1'
#
loop_
_entity.id
_entity.type
_entity.pdbx_description
1 polymer ?
#
loop_
_entity_poly.entity_id
_entity_poly.type
_entity_poly.pdbx_seq_one_letter_code
_entity_poly.pdbx_strand_id
1 'polypeptide(L)'
;MATTNKSLRQARTQKHDEFYTLYEDIAAELQNHRNELKGKVVYCNCDDPTSSNFVRYLCDNFNAYGLKALIATHYIDPQTSTQKPVKLTVSRADNAEGFIRELTTLEGDGDFRAEECIAILNSADIVITNPPFSLWRDFIDLIIASNKTFILLGTIHAINYQSILDGVKAGKITTGYTNFNKTLKFAVPEHYDGKTTSNTTKYAEVHGICWWTNLPVTNRKPLQLSKFYSPDLYPKYEAKNTKGKPTATAPVDAINVDRVADIPCNYDGLMGVPITIIGQLDYNQFEVVGKLNNGFIGDKKVFSRILIRRRATVTATATAPVIQIYVIAPITILQVRQQAVLSVPARQSIQQFASIWVLPRDDVCVCASSTTPQPI
;
A
#
# COMPACT_ATOMS: atom_id res chain seq x y z
N MET A 1 -14.97 21.63 11.19
CA MET A 1 -16.23 21.17 10.58
C MET A 1 -16.31 19.67 10.75
N ALA A 2 -17.23 19.19 11.59
CA ALA A 2 -17.42 17.77 11.89
C ALA A 2 -18.37 17.16 10.86
N THR A 3 -17.82 16.71 9.73
CA THR A 3 -18.63 16.18 8.63
C THR A 3 -18.05 14.84 8.18
N THR A 4 -18.26 13.76 8.95
CA THR A 4 -18.14 12.36 8.48
C THR A 4 -18.35 11.39 9.64
N ASN A 5 -19.40 10.55 9.56
CA ASN A 5 -19.63 9.28 10.29
C ASN A 5 -21.12 8.90 10.28
N LYS A 6 -22.03 9.81 9.91
CA LYS A 6 -23.47 9.56 9.92
C LYS A 6 -23.88 8.54 8.86
N SER A 7 -23.40 8.68 7.61
CA SER A 7 -23.72 7.76 6.51
C SER A 7 -23.22 6.33 6.76
N LEU A 8 -21.97 6.16 7.22
CA LEU A 8 -21.41 4.85 7.56
C LEU A 8 -22.07 4.21 8.78
N ARG A 9 -22.41 4.99 9.83
CA ARG A 9 -23.20 4.46 10.95
C ARG A 9 -24.61 4.08 10.51
N GLN A 10 -25.23 4.84 9.61
CA GLN A 10 -26.54 4.53 9.04
C GLN A 10 -26.51 3.25 8.21
N ALA A 11 -25.51 3.09 7.32
CA ALA A 11 -25.28 1.85 6.57
C ALA A 11 -24.95 0.65 7.48
N ARG A 12 -24.33 0.88 8.65
CA ARG A 12 -24.13 -0.18 9.65
C ARG A 12 -25.39 -0.51 10.47
N THR A 13 -26.39 0.38 10.45
CA THR A 13 -27.64 0.26 11.23
C THR A 13 -28.80 -0.23 10.37
N GLN A 14 -28.80 0.10 9.09
CA GLN A 14 -29.68 -0.46 8.06
C GLN A 14 -28.95 -1.68 7.47
N LYS A 15 -29.51 -2.88 7.57
CA LYS A 15 -28.88 -4.14 7.08
C LYS A 15 -28.75 -4.22 5.55
N HIS A 16 -28.77 -3.09 4.85
CA HIS A 16 -28.75 -3.03 3.41
C HIS A 16 -27.33 -2.60 3.00
N ASP A 17 -26.48 -3.59 2.71
CA ASP A 17 -25.07 -3.42 2.29
C ASP A 17 -24.95 -3.36 0.75
N GLU A 18 -25.99 -2.91 0.05
CA GLU A 18 -26.09 -2.90 -1.43
C GLU A 18 -25.35 -1.71 -2.06
N PHE A 19 -24.04 -1.62 -1.81
CA PHE A 19 -23.15 -0.59 -2.34
C PHE A 19 -22.29 -1.16 -3.46
N TYR A 20 -22.72 -0.96 -4.70
CA TYR A 20 -22.03 -1.50 -5.87
C TYR A 20 -20.85 -0.60 -6.27
N THR A 21 -19.64 -1.19 -6.26
CA THR A 21 -18.41 -0.50 -6.66
C THR A 21 -18.39 -0.27 -8.17
N LEU A 22 -17.93 0.90 -8.61
CA LEU A 22 -17.85 1.25 -10.03
C LEU A 22 -16.69 0.53 -10.71
N TYR A 23 -16.88 0.21 -11.99
CA TYR A 23 -15.87 -0.47 -12.80
C TYR A 23 -14.57 0.33 -12.87
N GLU A 24 -14.67 1.65 -12.99
CA GLU A 24 -13.53 2.57 -13.14
C GLU A 24 -12.66 2.59 -11.88
N ASP A 25 -13.27 2.51 -10.70
CA ASP A 25 -12.54 2.47 -9.42
C ASP A 25 -11.78 1.14 -9.25
N ILE A 26 -12.39 0.03 -9.68
CA ILE A 26 -11.78 -1.30 -9.69
C ILE A 26 -10.61 -1.31 -10.68
N ALA A 27 -10.85 -0.79 -11.90
CA ALA A 27 -9.85 -0.72 -12.95
C ALA A 27 -8.65 0.13 -12.55
N ALA A 28 -8.90 1.27 -11.92
CA ALA A 28 -7.87 2.19 -11.46
C ALA A 28 -6.87 1.50 -10.51
N GLU A 29 -7.35 0.63 -9.62
CA GLU A 29 -6.52 -0.12 -8.68
C GLU A 29 -5.87 -1.35 -9.31
N LEU A 30 -6.68 -2.26 -9.86
CA LEU A 30 -6.23 -3.61 -10.22
C LEU A 30 -5.21 -3.64 -11.37
N GLN A 31 -5.21 -2.63 -12.24
CA GLN A 31 -4.17 -2.47 -13.27
C GLN A 31 -2.75 -2.36 -12.71
N ASN A 32 -2.59 -1.91 -11.46
CA ASN A 32 -1.28 -1.80 -10.81
C ASN A 32 -0.78 -3.11 -10.21
N HIS A 33 -1.62 -4.16 -10.17
CA HIS A 33 -1.30 -5.47 -9.58
C HIS A 33 -1.15 -6.58 -10.63
N ARG A 34 -1.01 -6.22 -11.92
CA ARG A 34 -1.01 -7.18 -13.03
C ARG A 34 0.04 -8.29 -12.86
N ASN A 35 1.23 -7.95 -12.38
CA ASN A 35 2.32 -8.92 -12.23
C ASN A 35 2.04 -9.89 -11.08
N GLU A 36 1.51 -9.38 -9.98
CA GLU A 36 1.16 -10.11 -8.77
C GLU A 36 -0.02 -11.07 -8.99
N LEU A 37 -0.92 -10.72 -9.91
CA LEU A 37 -2.09 -11.53 -10.28
C LEU A 37 -1.79 -12.65 -11.28
N LYS A 38 -0.64 -12.62 -11.95
CA LYS A 38 -0.30 -13.61 -12.98
C LYS A 38 -0.24 -15.03 -12.39
N GLY A 39 -0.98 -15.94 -13.02
CA GLY A 39 -1.06 -17.35 -12.63
C GLY A 39 -1.85 -17.61 -11.35
N LYS A 40 -2.55 -16.62 -10.80
CA LYS A 40 -3.33 -16.75 -9.56
C LYS A 40 -4.74 -17.26 -9.81
N VAL A 41 -5.25 -18.02 -8.85
CA VAL A 41 -6.68 -18.30 -8.67
C VAL A 41 -7.27 -17.20 -7.81
N VAL A 42 -8.19 -16.42 -8.37
CA VAL A 42 -8.88 -15.34 -7.68
C VAL A 42 -10.20 -15.84 -7.12
N TYR A 43 -10.48 -15.57 -5.85
CA TYR A 43 -11.81 -15.72 -5.26
C TYR A 43 -12.46 -14.35 -5.03
N CYS A 44 -13.67 -14.17 -5.55
CA CYS A 44 -14.44 -12.94 -5.47
C CYS A 44 -15.82 -13.23 -4.88
N ASN A 45 -15.98 -13.03 -3.57
CA ASN A 45 -17.32 -12.88 -2.99
C ASN A 45 -17.96 -11.61 -3.57
N CYS A 46 -19.22 -11.67 -3.97
CA CYS A 46 -19.93 -10.52 -4.54
C CYS A 46 -21.43 -10.64 -4.29
N ASP A 47 -22.20 -9.65 -4.73
CA ASP A 47 -23.67 -9.67 -4.60
C ASP A 47 -24.31 -10.60 -5.65
N ASP A 48 -23.78 -10.58 -6.87
CA ASP A 48 -24.21 -11.46 -7.97
C ASP A 48 -23.05 -11.65 -8.97
N PRO A 49 -22.60 -12.90 -9.21
CA PRO A 49 -21.53 -13.18 -10.16
C PRO A 49 -21.80 -12.77 -11.62
N THR A 50 -23.06 -12.56 -12.00
CA THR A 50 -23.43 -12.19 -13.38
C THR A 50 -23.41 -10.69 -13.64
N SER A 51 -23.58 -9.87 -12.61
CA SER A 51 -23.70 -8.41 -12.70
C SER A 51 -22.60 -7.64 -11.96
N SER A 52 -21.81 -8.31 -11.11
CA SER A 52 -20.71 -7.70 -10.36
C SER A 52 -19.65 -7.06 -11.26
N ASN A 53 -19.32 -5.79 -11.03
CA ASN A 53 -18.25 -5.09 -11.73
C ASN A 53 -16.86 -5.69 -11.43
N PHE A 54 -16.65 -6.28 -10.25
CA PHE A 54 -15.40 -6.99 -9.94
C PHE A 54 -15.25 -8.21 -10.85
N VAL A 55 -16.32 -9.01 -10.95
CA VAL A 55 -16.33 -10.20 -11.80
C VAL A 55 -16.17 -9.81 -13.27
N ARG A 56 -16.92 -8.80 -13.73
CA ARG A 56 -16.81 -8.25 -15.08
C ARG A 56 -15.37 -7.84 -15.39
N TYR A 57 -14.75 -7.00 -14.55
CA TYR A 57 -13.37 -6.54 -14.78
C TYR A 57 -12.36 -7.69 -14.81
N LEU A 58 -12.48 -8.64 -13.88
CA LEU A 58 -11.58 -9.80 -13.81
C LEU A 58 -11.76 -10.75 -15.01
N CYS A 59 -12.99 -10.88 -15.54
CA CYS A 59 -13.26 -11.62 -16.78
C CYS A 59 -12.68 -10.88 -18.00
N ASP A 60 -12.95 -9.58 -18.14
CA ASP A 60 -12.47 -8.75 -19.25
C ASP A 60 -10.94 -8.77 -19.37
N ASN A 61 -10.25 -8.87 -18.22
CA ASN A 61 -8.79 -8.86 -18.14
C ASN A 61 -8.17 -10.24 -17.87
N PHE A 62 -8.96 -11.32 -17.89
CA PHE A 62 -8.52 -12.66 -17.46
C PHE A 62 -7.25 -13.12 -18.19
N ASN A 63 -7.28 -13.09 -19.52
CA ASN A 63 -6.16 -13.47 -20.37
C ASN A 63 -5.00 -12.46 -20.27
N ALA A 64 -5.31 -11.17 -20.28
CA ALA A 64 -4.33 -10.09 -20.24
C ALA A 64 -3.50 -10.10 -18.94
N TYR A 65 -4.13 -10.44 -17.81
CA TYR A 65 -3.47 -10.55 -16.50
C TYR A 65 -2.89 -11.95 -16.28
N GLY A 66 -3.20 -12.87 -17.18
CA GLY A 66 -2.71 -14.23 -17.12
C GLY A 66 -3.25 -14.99 -15.91
N LEU A 67 -4.48 -14.71 -15.48
CA LEU A 67 -5.12 -15.43 -14.38
C LEU A 67 -5.17 -16.94 -14.67
N LYS A 68 -5.12 -17.75 -13.61
CA LYS A 68 -5.28 -19.20 -13.70
C LYS A 68 -6.75 -19.57 -13.65
N ALA A 69 -7.47 -19.00 -12.70
CA ALA A 69 -8.92 -19.15 -12.57
C ALA A 69 -9.53 -17.97 -11.80
N LEU A 70 -10.83 -17.76 -11.99
CA LEU A 70 -11.66 -16.87 -11.19
C LEU A 70 -12.83 -17.69 -10.66
N ILE A 71 -13.06 -17.64 -9.37
CA ILE A 71 -14.23 -18.21 -8.72
C ILE A 71 -14.99 -17.06 -8.08
N ALA A 72 -16.28 -16.94 -8.35
CA ALA A 72 -17.13 -15.93 -7.74
C ALA A 72 -18.40 -16.56 -7.19
N THR A 73 -18.73 -16.21 -5.95
CA THR A 73 -19.92 -16.68 -5.24
C THR A 73 -20.63 -15.49 -4.62
N HIS A 74 -21.89 -15.69 -4.26
CA HIS A 74 -22.68 -14.72 -3.51
C HIS A 74 -23.50 -15.41 -2.44
N TYR A 75 -23.98 -14.62 -1.49
CA TYR A 75 -24.85 -15.06 -0.42
C TYR A 75 -26.32 -14.80 -0.80
N ILE A 76 -27.20 -15.76 -0.51
CA ILE A 76 -28.65 -15.56 -0.52
C ILE A 76 -29.19 -15.94 0.85
N ASP A 77 -29.92 -15.03 1.49
CA ASP A 77 -30.59 -15.35 2.75
C ASP A 77 -31.75 -16.34 2.51
N PRO A 78 -31.66 -17.58 3.02
CA PRO A 78 -32.67 -18.62 2.81
C PRO A 78 -34.02 -18.28 3.45
N GLN A 79 -34.08 -17.28 4.34
CA GLN A 79 -35.34 -16.79 4.91
C GLN A 79 -36.09 -15.85 3.97
N THR A 80 -35.39 -15.25 3.00
CA THR A 80 -35.96 -14.22 2.10
C THR A 80 -36.15 -14.69 0.67
N SER A 81 -35.45 -15.74 0.27
CA SER A 81 -35.50 -16.27 -1.09
C SER A 81 -35.45 -17.80 -1.10
N THR A 82 -36.18 -18.40 -2.04
CA THR A 82 -36.12 -19.84 -2.33
C THR A 82 -35.09 -20.18 -3.40
N GLN A 83 -34.48 -19.17 -4.02
CA GLN A 83 -33.40 -19.36 -4.99
C GLN A 83 -32.12 -19.78 -4.26
N LYS A 84 -31.40 -20.73 -4.85
CA LYS A 84 -30.07 -21.10 -4.37
C LYS A 84 -29.02 -20.15 -4.98
N PRO A 85 -27.97 -19.79 -4.21
CA PRO A 85 -26.89 -18.97 -4.75
C PRO A 85 -26.10 -19.74 -5.80
N VAL A 86 -25.38 -19.00 -6.63
CA VAL A 86 -24.60 -19.54 -7.73
C VAL A 86 -23.11 -19.26 -7.54
N LYS A 87 -22.32 -20.18 -8.10
CA LYS A 87 -20.87 -20.12 -8.24
C LYS A 87 -20.53 -19.99 -9.71
N LEU A 88 -19.91 -18.87 -10.07
CA LEU A 88 -19.26 -18.72 -11.37
C LEU A 88 -17.83 -19.21 -11.25
N THR A 89 -17.42 -20.09 -12.17
CA THR A 89 -16.02 -20.47 -12.37
C THR A 89 -15.59 -20.04 -13.76
N VAL A 90 -14.45 -19.37 -13.84
CA VAL A 90 -13.77 -19.05 -15.10
C VAL A 90 -12.40 -19.68 -15.08
N SER A 91 -12.10 -20.52 -16.06
CA SER A 91 -10.82 -21.22 -16.19
C SER A 91 -10.28 -21.06 -17.61
N ARG A 92 -8.98 -21.30 -17.80
CA ARG A 92 -8.38 -21.32 -19.14
C ARG A 92 -8.96 -22.48 -19.94
N ALA A 93 -9.34 -22.22 -21.18
CA ALA A 93 -9.63 -23.28 -22.13
C ALA A 93 -8.32 -23.89 -22.64
N ASP A 94 -8.40 -25.12 -23.16
CA ASP A 94 -7.25 -25.81 -23.78
C ASP A 94 -6.85 -25.20 -25.13
N ASN A 95 -7.65 -24.27 -25.67
CA ASN A 95 -7.33 -23.53 -26.89
C ASN A 95 -6.70 -22.17 -26.57
N ALA A 96 -5.87 -21.67 -27.49
CA ALA A 96 -4.88 -20.62 -27.23
C ALA A 96 -5.42 -19.26 -26.73
N GLU A 97 -6.73 -19.00 -26.82
CA GLU A 97 -7.32 -17.70 -26.45
C GLU A 97 -8.65 -17.79 -25.67
N GLY A 98 -9.19 -18.99 -25.45
CA GLY A 98 -10.49 -19.16 -24.79
C GLY A 98 -10.39 -19.24 -23.26
N PHE A 99 -11.45 -18.79 -22.59
CA PHE A 99 -11.75 -19.20 -21.22
C PHE A 99 -13.10 -19.92 -21.19
N ILE A 100 -13.24 -20.86 -20.28
CA ILE A 100 -14.49 -21.60 -20.04
C ILE A 100 -15.19 -20.90 -18.87
N ARG A 101 -16.47 -20.55 -19.05
CA ARG A 101 -17.32 -20.04 -17.98
C ARG A 101 -18.36 -21.07 -17.61
N GLU A 102 -18.38 -21.45 -16.34
CA GLU A 102 -19.35 -22.38 -15.78
C GLU A 102 -20.12 -21.71 -14.66
N LEU A 103 -21.45 -21.78 -14.72
CA LEU A 103 -22.32 -21.31 -13.66
C LEU A 103 -23.00 -22.52 -13.03
N THR A 104 -22.70 -22.77 -11.76
CA THR A 104 -23.30 -23.88 -11.01
C THR A 104 -24.00 -23.36 -9.78
N THR A 105 -25.00 -24.08 -9.30
CA THR A 105 -25.64 -23.79 -8.03
C THR A 105 -24.74 -24.21 -6.86
N LEU A 106 -24.73 -23.45 -5.77
CA LEU A 106 -24.12 -23.85 -4.50
C LEU A 106 -25.05 -24.77 -3.72
N GLU A 107 -24.49 -25.66 -2.89
CA GLU A 107 -25.32 -26.49 -2.03
C GLU A 107 -25.86 -25.71 -0.83
N GLY A 108 -25.03 -24.83 -0.26
CA GLY A 108 -25.38 -23.95 0.85
C GLY A 108 -25.96 -22.58 0.42
N ASP A 109 -25.99 -21.66 1.38
CA ASP A 109 -26.51 -20.29 1.22
C ASP A 109 -25.46 -19.29 0.75
N GLY A 110 -24.22 -19.73 0.55
CA GLY A 110 -23.13 -18.88 0.09
C GLY A 110 -22.53 -17.95 1.15
N ASP A 111 -22.82 -18.14 2.44
CA ASP A 111 -22.13 -17.40 3.50
C ASP A 111 -20.64 -17.73 3.42
N PHE A 112 -19.79 -16.71 3.42
CA PHE A 112 -18.35 -16.88 3.31
C PHE A 112 -17.74 -17.70 4.47
N ARG A 113 -18.48 -17.89 5.57
CA ARG A 113 -18.13 -18.72 6.72
C ARG A 113 -18.57 -20.17 6.58
N ALA A 114 -19.42 -20.52 5.61
CA ALA A 114 -19.87 -21.88 5.38
C ALA A 114 -18.73 -22.76 4.87
N GLU A 115 -18.75 -24.06 5.20
CA GLU A 115 -17.69 -25.02 4.83
C GLU A 115 -17.44 -25.05 3.32
N GLU A 116 -18.50 -25.00 2.50
CA GLU A 116 -18.42 -24.96 1.05
C GLU A 116 -17.64 -23.71 0.55
N CYS A 117 -17.92 -22.54 1.11
CA CYS A 117 -17.23 -21.30 0.76
C CYS A 117 -15.80 -21.24 1.30
N ILE A 118 -15.54 -21.83 2.48
CA ILE A 118 -14.19 -21.98 3.03
C ILE A 118 -13.35 -22.93 2.15
N ALA A 119 -13.93 -24.01 1.64
CA ALA A 119 -13.25 -24.90 0.71
C ALA A 119 -12.85 -24.18 -0.58
N ILE A 120 -13.74 -23.33 -1.11
CA ILE A 120 -13.44 -22.46 -2.27
C ILE A 120 -12.32 -21.48 -1.92
N LEU A 121 -12.42 -20.77 -0.79
CA LEU A 121 -11.38 -19.85 -0.30
C LEU A 121 -10.02 -20.56 -0.21
N ASN A 122 -9.99 -21.76 0.34
CA ASN A 122 -8.78 -22.56 0.49
C ASN A 122 -8.15 -22.94 -0.85
N SER A 123 -8.96 -23.14 -1.90
CA SER A 123 -8.46 -23.41 -3.26
C SER A 123 -7.91 -22.19 -4.00
N ALA A 124 -8.22 -20.98 -3.53
CA ALA A 124 -7.80 -19.73 -4.15
C ALA A 124 -6.47 -19.20 -3.60
N ASP A 125 -5.75 -18.41 -4.40
CA ASP A 125 -4.50 -17.76 -4.00
C ASP A 125 -4.73 -16.35 -3.43
N ILE A 126 -5.71 -15.64 -3.99
CA ILE A 126 -5.99 -14.24 -3.68
C ILE A 126 -7.49 -13.97 -3.62
N VAL A 127 -7.90 -13.12 -2.67
CA VAL A 127 -9.28 -12.62 -2.56
C VAL A 127 -9.35 -11.18 -3.02
N ILE A 128 -10.23 -10.88 -3.98
CA ILE A 128 -10.41 -9.52 -4.52
C ILE A 128 -11.90 -9.17 -4.50
N THR A 129 -12.30 -8.21 -3.65
CA THR A 129 -13.72 -7.84 -3.53
C THR A 129 -13.92 -6.53 -2.74
N ASN A 130 -15.17 -6.06 -2.69
CA ASN A 130 -15.70 -5.12 -1.72
C ASN A 130 -16.60 -5.89 -0.72
N PRO A 131 -16.08 -6.30 0.46
CA PRO A 131 -16.89 -7.01 1.45
C PRO A 131 -17.99 -6.10 2.03
N PRO A 132 -19.13 -6.66 2.49
CA PRO A 132 -20.16 -5.90 3.20
C PRO A 132 -19.56 -5.12 4.37
N PHE A 133 -19.89 -3.84 4.50
CA PHE A 133 -19.28 -2.98 5.53
C PHE A 133 -19.59 -3.48 6.95
N SER A 134 -20.77 -4.07 7.15
CA SER A 134 -21.19 -4.66 8.42
C SER A 134 -20.37 -5.89 8.82
N LEU A 135 -19.91 -6.69 7.85
CA LEU A 135 -19.20 -7.96 8.05
C LEU A 135 -17.70 -7.88 7.76
N TRP A 136 -17.20 -6.70 7.37
CA TRP A 136 -15.82 -6.52 6.90
C TRP A 136 -14.78 -7.06 7.88
N ARG A 137 -14.98 -6.85 9.19
CA ARG A 137 -14.07 -7.35 10.24
C ARG A 137 -13.97 -8.88 10.21
N ASP A 138 -15.10 -9.57 10.27
CA ASP A 138 -15.12 -11.03 10.29
C ASP A 138 -14.55 -11.59 8.97
N PHE A 139 -14.85 -10.91 7.86
CA PHE A 139 -14.33 -11.27 6.55
C PHE A 139 -12.80 -11.19 6.53
N ILE A 140 -12.20 -10.05 6.89
CA ILE A 140 -10.74 -9.91 6.86
C ILE A 140 -10.04 -10.83 7.86
N ASP A 141 -10.64 -11.09 9.02
CA ASP A 141 -10.05 -11.98 10.02
C ASP A 141 -9.99 -13.42 9.48
N LEU A 142 -11.02 -13.86 8.74
CA LEU A 142 -11.00 -15.13 8.01
C LEU A 142 -9.94 -15.17 6.91
N ILE A 143 -9.83 -14.11 6.09
CA ILE A 143 -8.85 -14.05 4.99
C ILE A 143 -7.42 -14.11 5.53
N ILE A 144 -7.13 -13.38 6.61
CA ILE A 144 -5.82 -13.39 7.27
C ILE A 144 -5.53 -14.75 7.92
N ALA A 145 -6.51 -15.35 8.62
CA ALA A 145 -6.37 -16.67 9.24
C ALA A 145 -6.13 -17.77 8.19
N SER A 146 -6.70 -17.63 6.99
CA SER A 146 -6.52 -18.54 5.86
C SER A 146 -5.23 -18.27 5.07
N ASN A 147 -4.38 -17.34 5.53
CA ASN A 147 -3.11 -16.95 4.91
C ASN A 147 -3.25 -16.58 3.42
N LYS A 148 -4.32 -15.88 3.06
CA LYS A 148 -4.59 -15.50 1.67
C LYS A 148 -4.00 -14.14 1.33
N THR A 149 -3.60 -14.01 0.07
CA THR A 149 -3.34 -12.69 -0.48
C THR A 149 -4.69 -11.97 -0.65
N PHE A 150 -4.74 -10.64 -0.54
CA PHE A 150 -6.00 -9.93 -0.75
C PHE A 150 -5.84 -8.53 -1.32
N ILE A 151 -6.87 -8.07 -2.01
CA ILE A 151 -7.12 -6.66 -2.37
C ILE A 151 -8.59 -6.38 -2.04
N LEU A 152 -8.83 -5.72 -0.91
CA LEU A 152 -10.18 -5.47 -0.40
C LEU A 152 -10.48 -3.99 -0.37
N LEU A 153 -11.65 -3.60 -0.88
CA LEU A 153 -12.16 -2.26 -0.63
C LEU A 153 -12.62 -2.16 0.82
N GLY A 154 -12.35 -1.02 1.47
CA GLY A 154 -12.80 -0.77 2.83
C GLY A 154 -12.60 0.68 3.22
N THR A 155 -12.83 1.00 4.49
CA THR A 155 -12.55 2.35 5.01
C THR A 155 -11.16 2.41 5.61
N ILE A 156 -10.57 3.61 5.67
CA ILE A 156 -9.31 3.86 6.41
C ILE A 156 -9.45 3.52 7.90
N HIS A 157 -10.67 3.45 8.42
CA HIS A 157 -10.95 3.10 9.81
C HIS A 157 -10.74 1.62 10.12
N ALA A 158 -10.57 0.76 9.11
CA ALA A 158 -10.18 -0.64 9.30
C ALA A 158 -8.84 -0.79 10.04
N ILE A 159 -7.98 0.24 10.04
CA ILE A 159 -6.77 0.31 10.88
C ILE A 159 -7.05 0.16 12.39
N ASN A 160 -8.31 0.33 12.81
CA ASN A 160 -8.70 0.12 14.20
C ASN A 160 -8.93 -1.35 14.56
N TYR A 161 -8.99 -2.25 13.58
CA TYR A 161 -9.08 -3.68 13.79
C TYR A 161 -7.69 -4.21 14.15
N GLN A 162 -7.63 -5.11 15.13
CA GLN A 162 -6.37 -5.55 15.70
C GLN A 162 -5.52 -6.29 14.65
N SER A 163 -6.15 -7.16 13.86
CA SER A 163 -5.52 -7.89 12.75
C SER A 163 -4.88 -6.97 11.71
N ILE A 164 -5.59 -5.92 11.30
CA ILE A 164 -5.05 -4.90 10.38
C ILE A 164 -3.91 -4.12 11.03
N LEU A 165 -4.08 -3.65 12.26
CA LEU A 165 -3.04 -2.89 12.97
C LEU A 165 -1.76 -3.71 13.12
N ASP A 166 -1.87 -4.98 13.49
CA ASP A 166 -0.71 -5.86 13.64
C ASP A 166 -0.04 -6.15 12.29
N GLY A 167 -0.82 -6.35 11.22
CA GLY A 167 -0.28 -6.47 9.87
C GLY A 167 0.44 -5.21 9.40
N VAL A 168 -0.10 -4.02 9.68
CA VAL A 168 0.55 -2.73 9.38
C VAL A 168 1.82 -2.55 10.22
N LYS A 169 1.79 -2.83 11.52
CA LYS A 169 3.00 -2.78 12.37
C LYS A 169 4.11 -3.68 11.84
N ALA A 170 3.75 -4.85 11.34
CA ALA A 170 4.68 -5.82 10.76
C ALA A 170 5.12 -5.49 9.32
N GLY A 171 4.58 -4.43 8.69
CA GLY A 171 4.84 -4.11 7.28
C GLY A 171 4.25 -5.12 6.29
N LYS A 172 3.32 -5.97 6.73
CA LYS A 172 2.69 -7.04 5.93
C LYS A 172 1.35 -6.64 5.32
N ILE A 173 0.70 -5.62 5.86
CA ILE A 173 -0.55 -5.07 5.33
C ILE A 173 -0.35 -3.59 5.07
N THR A 174 -0.91 -3.11 3.97
CA THR A 174 -0.82 -1.72 3.55
C THR A 174 -2.07 -1.31 2.78
N THR A 175 -2.16 -0.03 2.41
CA THR A 175 -3.21 0.44 1.48
C THR A 175 -2.74 0.34 0.03
N GLY A 176 -3.68 0.15 -0.90
CA GLY A 176 -3.42 0.04 -2.33
C GLY A 176 -2.91 1.33 -3.01
N TYR A 177 -2.86 1.30 -4.34
CA TYR A 177 -2.27 2.35 -5.17
C TYR A 177 -3.16 3.59 -5.32
N THR A 178 -4.48 3.41 -5.27
CA THR A 178 -5.48 4.43 -5.60
C THR A 178 -6.44 4.71 -4.45
N ASN A 179 -7.24 5.76 -4.61
CA ASN A 179 -8.40 6.05 -3.78
C ASN A 179 -8.14 6.17 -2.26
N PHE A 180 -6.90 6.42 -1.82
CA PHE A 180 -6.60 6.58 -0.40
C PHE A 180 -7.30 7.79 0.22
N ASN A 181 -8.16 7.53 1.22
CA ASN A 181 -8.92 8.53 1.96
C ASN A 181 -9.77 9.44 1.02
N LYS A 182 -10.34 8.85 -0.03
CA LYS A 182 -11.20 9.55 -0.98
C LYS A 182 -12.68 9.28 -0.68
N THR A 183 -13.53 10.15 -1.23
CA THR A 183 -14.96 9.90 -1.34
C THR A 183 -15.19 9.15 -2.63
N LEU A 184 -15.72 7.92 -2.54
CA LEU A 184 -16.15 7.16 -3.71
C LEU A 184 -17.66 7.18 -3.84
N LYS A 185 -18.14 7.04 -5.07
CA LYS A 185 -19.54 6.88 -5.39
C LYS A 185 -19.82 5.40 -5.58
N PHE A 186 -20.88 4.92 -4.96
CA PHE A 186 -21.37 3.56 -5.11
C PHE A 186 -22.75 3.64 -5.74
N ALA A 187 -23.01 2.80 -6.73
CA ALA A 187 -24.39 2.65 -7.21
C ALA A 187 -25.21 2.00 -6.09
N VAL A 188 -26.44 2.47 -5.90
CA VAL A 188 -27.35 1.98 -4.86
C VAL A 188 -28.75 1.81 -5.45
N PRO A 189 -29.56 0.88 -4.91
CA PRO A 189 -30.95 0.70 -5.31
C PRO A 189 -31.82 1.96 -5.18
N GLU A 190 -32.96 1.95 -5.87
CA GLU A 190 -33.86 3.11 -5.95
C GLU A 190 -34.42 3.56 -4.59
N HIS A 191 -34.52 2.65 -3.60
CA HIS A 191 -35.04 2.99 -2.27
C HIS A 191 -34.06 3.81 -1.41
N TYR A 192 -32.80 3.98 -1.82
CA TYR A 192 -31.84 4.82 -1.11
C TYR A 192 -32.04 6.30 -1.39
N ASP A 193 -31.69 7.12 -0.38
CA ASP A 193 -31.54 8.57 -0.52
C ASP A 193 -30.18 8.88 -1.15
N GLY A 194 -30.12 8.74 -2.48
CA GLY A 194 -28.93 8.93 -3.30
C GLY A 194 -29.12 9.99 -4.38
N LYS A 195 -28.02 10.49 -4.94
CA LYS A 195 -28.08 11.40 -6.09
C LYS A 195 -28.39 10.60 -7.36
N THR A 196 -29.45 10.97 -8.07
CA THR A 196 -29.83 10.34 -9.34
C THR A 196 -29.05 10.97 -10.50
N THR A 197 -28.61 10.14 -11.44
CA THR A 197 -28.12 10.61 -12.75
C THR A 197 -29.26 10.65 -13.79
N SER A 198 -28.99 11.11 -15.01
CA SER A 198 -29.97 11.07 -16.11
C SER A 198 -30.48 9.67 -16.43
N ASN A 199 -29.74 8.62 -16.04
CA ASN A 199 -29.97 7.23 -16.45
C ASN A 199 -30.56 6.37 -15.32
N THR A 200 -31.47 6.93 -14.50
CA THR A 200 -32.20 6.31 -13.36
C THR A 200 -31.37 5.67 -12.24
N THR A 201 -30.05 5.55 -12.39
CA THR A 201 -29.16 5.00 -11.37
C THR A 201 -28.91 6.03 -10.26
N LYS A 202 -29.13 5.61 -9.01
CA LYS A 202 -28.82 6.38 -7.79
C LYS A 202 -27.43 6.06 -7.28
N TYR A 203 -26.77 7.06 -6.70
CA TYR A 203 -25.46 6.91 -6.10
C TYR A 203 -25.42 7.42 -4.66
N ALA A 204 -24.71 6.68 -3.81
CA ALA A 204 -24.31 7.09 -2.48
C ALA A 204 -22.82 7.45 -2.44
N GLU A 205 -22.48 8.53 -1.74
CA GLU A 205 -21.10 8.95 -1.51
C GLU A 205 -20.62 8.43 -0.16
N VAL A 206 -19.55 7.62 -0.16
CA VAL A 206 -18.93 7.10 1.05
C VAL A 206 -17.52 7.65 1.20
N HIS A 207 -17.25 8.23 2.36
CA HIS A 207 -15.98 8.91 2.65
C HIS A 207 -14.95 7.98 3.27
N GLY A 208 -13.68 8.34 3.10
CA GLY A 208 -12.57 7.67 3.77
C GLY A 208 -12.38 6.24 3.27
N ILE A 209 -12.72 5.98 2.01
CA ILE A 209 -12.49 4.69 1.36
C ILE A 209 -11.00 4.54 1.04
N CYS A 210 -10.52 3.30 1.01
CA CYS A 210 -9.23 2.91 0.45
C CYS A 210 -9.24 1.41 0.12
N TRP A 211 -8.29 0.99 -0.72
CA TRP A 211 -7.95 -0.42 -0.90
C TRP A 211 -7.02 -0.88 0.22
N TRP A 212 -7.25 -2.07 0.77
CA TRP A 212 -6.38 -2.77 1.71
C TRP A 212 -5.78 -3.99 1.03
N THR A 213 -4.48 -4.21 1.20
CA THR A 213 -3.79 -5.34 0.59
C THR A 213 -2.57 -5.77 1.40
N ASN A 214 -2.16 -7.02 1.21
CA ASN A 214 -0.85 -7.54 1.61
C ASN A 214 0.11 -7.74 0.42
N LEU A 215 -0.24 -7.24 -0.77
CA LEU A 215 0.66 -7.16 -1.90
C LEU A 215 1.63 -5.98 -1.79
N PRO A 216 2.81 -6.05 -2.43
CA PRO A 216 3.73 -4.93 -2.52
C PRO A 216 3.08 -3.70 -3.19
N VAL A 217 3.28 -2.52 -2.60
CA VAL A 217 2.89 -1.23 -3.18
C VAL A 217 4.14 -0.36 -3.28
N THR A 218 4.63 -0.16 -4.50
CA THR A 218 5.99 0.35 -4.75
C THR A 218 6.07 1.82 -5.12
N ASN A 219 4.93 2.48 -5.38
CA ASN A 219 4.88 3.88 -5.80
C ASN A 219 5.01 4.89 -4.64
N ARG A 220 5.23 4.42 -3.40
CA ARG A 220 5.35 5.28 -2.22
C ARG A 220 6.74 5.88 -2.14
N LYS A 221 6.78 7.20 -1.97
CA LYS A 221 8.02 7.94 -1.76
C LYS A 221 8.21 8.23 -0.27
N PRO A 222 9.45 8.22 0.24
CA PRO A 222 9.74 8.69 1.60
C PRO A 222 9.18 10.11 1.81
N LEU A 223 8.63 10.37 2.98
CA LEU A 223 8.13 11.69 3.35
C LEU A 223 9.28 12.68 3.47
N GLN A 224 9.14 13.84 2.83
CA GLN A 224 10.10 14.94 2.97
C GLN A 224 9.80 15.70 4.25
N LEU A 225 10.63 15.49 5.28
CA LEU A 225 10.46 16.11 6.60
C LEU A 225 11.24 17.42 6.66
N SER A 226 10.55 18.53 6.92
CA SER A 226 11.14 19.88 6.96
C SER A 226 10.85 20.66 8.24
N LYS A 227 9.98 20.14 9.11
CA LYS A 227 9.63 20.81 10.36
C LYS A 227 10.64 20.46 11.46
N PHE A 228 10.83 21.39 12.38
CA PHE A 228 11.65 21.20 13.56
C PHE A 228 10.76 21.10 14.79
N TYR A 229 11.11 20.18 15.68
CA TYR A 229 10.45 19.99 16.96
C TYR A 229 10.68 21.21 17.87
N SER A 230 9.60 21.66 18.49
CA SER A 230 9.60 22.52 19.67
C SER A 230 8.49 22.05 20.64
N PRO A 231 8.70 22.12 21.96
CA PRO A 231 7.69 21.69 22.94
C PRO A 231 6.33 22.39 22.77
N ASP A 232 6.33 23.67 22.38
CA ASP A 232 5.11 24.46 22.23
C ASP A 232 4.24 24.01 21.04
N LEU A 233 4.88 23.58 19.94
CA LEU A 233 4.17 23.14 18.74
C LEU A 233 3.77 21.66 18.78
N TYR A 234 4.49 20.86 19.58
CA TYR A 234 4.33 19.41 19.66
C TYR A 234 4.10 18.98 21.11
N PRO A 235 2.93 19.28 21.67
CA PRO A 235 2.63 18.99 23.06
C PRO A 235 2.58 17.48 23.31
N LYS A 236 2.87 17.07 24.56
CA LYS A 236 2.75 15.68 25.01
C LYS A 236 1.33 15.35 25.45
N TYR A 237 1.03 14.05 25.54
CA TYR A 237 -0.26 13.55 26.01
C TYR A 237 -0.41 13.64 27.53
N GLU A 238 -1.65 13.87 27.98
CA GLU A 238 -2.03 13.84 29.39
C GLU A 238 -2.29 12.42 29.91
N ALA A 239 -2.09 12.23 31.21
CA ALA A 239 -2.43 10.99 31.92
C ALA A 239 -3.95 10.91 32.17
N LYS A 240 -4.73 10.80 31.10
CA LYS A 240 -6.20 10.73 31.14
C LYS A 240 -6.70 9.47 30.43
N ASN A 241 -7.76 8.87 30.96
CA ASN A 241 -8.46 7.78 30.30
C ASN A 241 -9.32 8.28 29.13
N THR A 242 -9.97 7.37 28.42
CA THR A 242 -10.80 7.68 27.24
C THR A 242 -12.02 8.59 27.52
N LYS A 243 -12.39 8.74 28.81
CA LYS A 243 -13.44 9.64 29.32
C LYS A 243 -12.90 10.98 29.81
N GLY A 244 -11.59 11.24 29.68
CA GLY A 244 -10.94 12.48 30.12
C GLY A 244 -10.67 12.56 31.61
N LYS A 245 -10.86 11.47 32.37
CA LYS A 245 -10.56 11.45 33.80
C LYS A 245 -9.08 11.14 34.02
N PRO A 246 -8.41 11.79 34.99
CA PRO A 246 -7.04 11.47 35.36
C PRO A 246 -6.85 9.98 35.67
N THR A 247 -5.67 9.45 35.35
CA THR A 247 -5.27 8.07 35.64
C THR A 247 -3.99 8.05 36.44
N ALA A 248 -3.82 7.04 37.29
CA ALA A 248 -2.56 6.81 38.01
C ALA A 248 -1.42 6.33 37.09
N THR A 249 -1.76 5.76 35.92
CA THR A 249 -0.77 5.38 34.90
C THR A 249 -0.15 6.63 34.28
N ALA A 250 1.18 6.59 34.11
CA ALA A 250 1.91 7.62 33.38
C ALA A 250 1.31 7.84 31.98
N PRO A 251 1.38 9.08 31.45
CA PRO A 251 0.94 9.34 30.09
C PRO A 251 1.80 8.56 29.10
N VAL A 252 1.27 8.34 27.90
CA VAL A 252 2.08 7.84 26.79
C VAL A 252 3.15 8.89 26.50
N ASP A 253 4.42 8.51 26.65
CA ASP A 253 5.56 9.38 26.34
C ASP A 253 5.73 9.52 24.82
N ALA A 254 4.83 10.30 24.23
CA ALA A 254 4.81 10.65 22.83
C ALA A 254 4.38 12.11 22.67
N ILE A 255 4.85 12.74 21.61
CA ILE A 255 4.37 14.06 21.19
C ILE A 255 3.16 13.90 20.26
N ASN A 256 2.24 14.84 20.30
CA ASN A 256 1.16 14.94 19.34
C ASN A 256 1.61 15.70 18.10
N VAL A 257 1.38 15.10 16.94
CA VAL A 257 1.58 15.72 15.63
C VAL A 257 0.22 15.83 14.96
N ASP A 258 -0.26 17.05 14.71
CA ASP A 258 -1.62 17.27 14.24
C ASP A 258 -1.82 16.93 12.75
N ARG A 259 -0.77 17.06 11.94
CA ARG A 259 -0.81 16.73 10.50
C ARG A 259 0.43 15.93 10.11
N VAL A 260 0.28 14.99 9.17
CA VAL A 260 1.41 14.21 8.63
C VAL A 260 2.53 15.12 8.08
N ALA A 261 2.17 16.24 7.47
CA ALA A 261 3.12 17.23 6.96
C ALA A 261 3.92 17.97 8.04
N ASP A 262 3.49 17.88 9.31
CA ASP A 262 4.16 18.51 10.44
C ASP A 262 5.10 17.55 11.18
N ILE A 263 5.33 16.33 10.68
CA ILE A 263 6.27 15.40 11.34
C ILE A 263 7.68 16.04 11.40
N PRO A 264 8.26 16.22 12.61
CA PRO A 264 9.54 16.88 12.75
C PRO A 264 10.71 16.00 12.27
N CYS A 265 11.70 16.62 11.62
CA CYS A 265 12.89 15.95 11.07
C CYS A 265 14.04 15.77 12.07
N ASN A 266 13.93 16.37 13.26
CA ASN A 266 14.95 16.36 14.32
C ASN A 266 14.45 15.74 15.64
N TYR A 267 13.40 14.92 15.58
CA TYR A 267 12.84 14.25 16.76
C TYR A 267 12.70 12.75 16.51
N ASP A 268 13.44 11.97 17.28
CA ASP A 268 13.49 10.50 17.15
C ASP A 268 12.66 9.77 18.22
N GLY A 269 12.00 10.53 19.10
CA GLY A 269 11.08 9.98 20.09
C GLY A 269 9.78 9.47 19.49
N LEU A 270 8.88 8.97 20.34
CA LEU A 270 7.58 8.47 19.90
C LEU A 270 6.65 9.63 19.50
N MET A 271 5.95 9.48 18.39
CA MET A 271 5.05 10.49 17.84
C MET A 271 3.67 9.90 17.59
N GLY A 272 2.62 10.57 18.07
CA GLY A 272 1.25 10.28 17.69
C GLY A 272 0.83 11.13 16.49
N VAL A 273 0.73 10.49 15.31
CA VAL A 273 0.35 11.12 14.04
C VAL A 273 -1.09 10.75 13.63
N PRO A 274 -1.75 11.51 12.74
CA PRO A 274 -3.08 11.14 12.24
C PRO A 274 -3.09 9.77 11.56
N ILE A 275 -4.22 9.04 11.61
CA ILE A 275 -4.38 7.75 10.92
C ILE A 275 -4.13 7.82 9.41
N THR A 276 -4.24 9.01 8.81
CA THR A 276 -3.97 9.22 7.38
C THR A 276 -2.51 8.97 6.99
N ILE A 277 -1.61 8.80 7.96
CA ILE A 277 -0.22 8.38 7.70
C ILE A 277 -0.14 7.04 6.96
N ILE A 278 -1.11 6.14 7.14
CA ILE A 278 -1.04 4.76 6.60
C ILE A 278 -0.90 4.68 5.07
N GLY A 279 -1.42 5.68 4.35
CA GLY A 279 -1.28 5.79 2.89
C GLY A 279 0.06 6.39 2.45
N GLN A 280 0.89 6.82 3.39
CA GLN A 280 2.20 7.46 3.16
C GLN A 280 3.32 6.78 3.97
N LEU A 281 3.04 5.64 4.61
CA LEU A 281 4.05 4.89 5.37
C LEU A 281 5.12 4.37 4.42
N ASP A 282 6.36 4.76 4.71
CA ASP A 282 7.59 4.13 4.26
C ASP A 282 8.23 3.45 5.48
N TYR A 283 8.31 2.12 5.45
CA TYR A 283 8.84 1.32 6.56
C TYR A 283 10.37 1.40 6.69
N ASN A 284 11.08 1.95 5.70
CA ASN A 284 12.49 2.32 5.83
C ASN A 284 12.65 3.60 6.64
N GLN A 285 11.67 4.50 6.57
CA GLN A 285 11.68 5.79 7.26
C GLN A 285 11.08 5.72 8.67
N PHE A 286 10.03 4.91 8.86
CA PHE A 286 9.29 4.83 10.12
C PHE A 286 9.11 3.41 10.63
N GLU A 287 9.13 3.29 11.95
CA GLU A 287 8.61 2.14 12.70
C GLU A 287 7.20 2.49 13.18
N VAL A 288 6.23 1.62 12.90
CA VAL A 288 4.87 1.74 13.47
C VAL A 288 4.81 0.93 14.77
N VAL A 289 4.67 1.63 15.88
CA VAL A 289 4.73 1.03 17.23
C VAL A 289 3.34 0.59 17.69
N GLY A 290 2.31 1.35 17.35
CA GLY A 290 0.95 1.03 17.78
C GLY A 290 -0.04 2.15 17.49
N LYS A 291 -1.06 2.25 18.32
CA LYS A 291 -2.13 3.24 18.20
C LYS A 291 -2.53 3.75 19.57
N LEU A 292 -2.76 5.06 19.66
CA LEU A 292 -3.37 5.70 20.80
C LEU A 292 -4.83 6.05 20.46
N ASN A 293 -5.77 5.45 21.17
CA ASN A 293 -7.19 5.79 21.03
C ASN A 293 -7.51 6.96 21.96
N ASN A 294 -8.10 8.04 21.43
CA ASN A 294 -8.73 9.07 22.25
C ASN A 294 -7.80 9.75 23.28
N GLY A 295 -6.59 10.12 22.88
CA GLY A 295 -5.65 10.85 23.73
C GLY A 295 -6.14 12.26 24.10
N PHE A 296 -5.52 12.86 25.12
CA PHE A 296 -5.82 14.22 25.57
C PHE A 296 -4.56 15.09 25.52
N ILE A 297 -4.73 16.33 25.06
CA ILE A 297 -3.73 17.41 25.12
C ILE A 297 -4.38 18.52 25.95
N GLY A 298 -3.90 18.74 27.18
CA GLY A 298 -4.67 19.48 28.19
C GLY A 298 -6.07 18.88 28.35
N ASP A 299 -7.11 19.67 28.13
CA ASP A 299 -8.51 19.22 28.17
C ASP A 299 -9.10 18.82 26.81
N LYS A 300 -8.33 19.00 25.73
CA LYS A 300 -8.78 18.69 24.38
C LYS A 300 -8.57 17.21 24.07
N LYS A 301 -9.67 16.52 23.78
CA LYS A 301 -9.65 15.17 23.21
C LYS A 301 -9.19 15.22 21.76
N VAL A 302 -8.20 14.41 21.40
CA VAL A 302 -7.76 14.23 20.02
C VAL A 302 -8.29 12.93 19.42
N PHE A 303 -8.45 12.91 18.10
CA PHE A 303 -8.77 11.69 17.37
C PHE A 303 -7.67 10.64 17.54
N SER A 304 -8.01 9.38 17.23
CA SER A 304 -7.06 8.27 17.29
C SER A 304 -5.78 8.59 16.51
N ARG A 305 -4.63 8.26 17.11
CA ARG A 305 -3.30 8.52 16.56
C ARG A 305 -2.57 7.21 16.30
N ILE A 306 -1.84 7.12 15.20
CA ILE A 306 -0.87 6.05 14.99
C ILE A 306 0.42 6.48 15.67
N LEU A 307 0.99 5.60 16.48
CA LEU A 307 2.24 5.83 17.17
C LEU A 307 3.37 5.36 16.26
N ILE A 308 4.22 6.29 15.85
CA ILE A 308 5.37 6.03 14.99
C ILE A 308 6.67 6.52 15.64
N ARG A 309 7.77 5.92 15.24
CA ARG A 309 9.13 6.38 15.51
C ARG A 309 9.89 6.51 14.19
N ARG A 310 10.79 7.48 14.08
CA ARG A 310 11.73 7.50 12.95
C ARG A 310 12.71 6.35 13.09
N ARG A 311 13.00 5.67 11.98
CA ARG A 311 14.17 4.79 11.93
C ARG A 311 15.41 5.66 11.74
N ALA A 312 16.49 5.30 12.41
CA ALA A 312 17.79 5.92 12.18
C ALA A 312 18.10 5.81 10.69
N THR A 313 18.40 6.94 10.05
CA THR A 313 18.88 6.92 8.67
C THR A 313 20.16 6.10 8.68
N VAL A 314 20.20 4.98 7.96
CA VAL A 314 21.47 4.32 7.67
C VAL A 314 22.21 5.33 6.80
N THR A 315 23.06 6.14 7.41
CA THR A 315 24.06 6.89 6.68
C THR A 315 24.90 5.82 6.01
N ALA A 316 24.66 5.56 4.72
CA ALA A 316 25.63 4.86 3.92
C ALA A 316 26.90 5.68 4.09
N THR A 317 27.85 5.16 4.88
CA THR A 317 29.21 5.64 4.82
C THR A 317 29.59 5.48 3.36
N ALA A 318 29.67 6.60 2.65
CA ALA A 318 30.24 6.64 1.33
C ALA A 318 31.68 6.12 1.51
N THR A 319 31.86 4.83 1.33
CA THR A 319 33.17 4.27 1.05
C THR A 319 33.47 4.83 -0.33
N ALA A 320 34.32 5.86 -0.37
CA ALA A 320 34.88 6.35 -1.61
C ALA A 320 35.36 5.12 -2.41
N PRO A 321 35.03 5.01 -3.70
CA PRO A 321 35.48 3.87 -4.48
C PRO A 321 37.01 3.85 -4.42
N VAL A 322 37.57 2.78 -3.86
CA VAL A 322 39.00 2.51 -3.99
C VAL A 322 39.21 2.19 -5.46
N ILE A 323 39.65 3.19 -6.23
CA ILE A 323 40.08 3.02 -7.60
C ILE A 323 41.35 2.18 -7.54
N GLN A 324 41.23 0.88 -7.82
CA GLN A 324 42.36 0.01 -8.05
C GLN A 324 42.93 0.34 -9.44
N ILE A 325 43.93 1.21 -9.48
CA ILE A 325 44.69 1.50 -10.70
C ILE A 325 45.57 0.28 -10.96
N TYR A 326 45.20 -0.54 -11.94
CA TYR A 326 46.10 -1.54 -12.51
C TYR A 326 47.13 -0.82 -13.40
N VAL A 327 48.33 -0.60 -12.87
CA VAL A 327 49.46 -0.15 -13.69
C VAL A 327 49.95 -1.35 -14.49
N ILE A 328 49.59 -1.40 -15.77
CA ILE A 328 50.12 -2.38 -16.72
C ILE A 328 51.56 -1.94 -17.03
N ALA A 329 52.55 -2.69 -16.55
CA ALA A 329 53.95 -2.45 -16.90
C ALA A 329 54.21 -2.78 -18.38
N PRO A 330 55.05 -2.01 -19.09
CA PRO A 330 55.30 -2.22 -20.52
C PRO A 330 56.07 -3.52 -20.76
N ILE A 331 55.56 -4.32 -21.70
CA ILE A 331 56.22 -5.51 -22.23
C ILE A 331 57.51 -5.08 -22.92
N THR A 332 58.66 -5.48 -22.39
CA THR A 332 59.95 -5.35 -23.09
C THR A 332 60.36 -6.71 -23.61
N ILE A 333 60.52 -6.82 -24.92
CA ILE A 333 61.04 -7.97 -25.65
C ILE A 333 62.56 -7.87 -25.67
N LEU A 334 63.29 -8.89 -25.17
CA LEU A 334 64.43 -9.59 -25.81
C LEU A 334 65.40 -10.27 -24.81
N GLN A 335 65.74 -11.50 -25.19
CA GLN A 335 67.02 -12.24 -25.04
C GLN A 335 67.45 -12.92 -23.72
N VAL A 336 67.22 -14.25 -23.73
CA VAL A 336 68.18 -15.37 -23.55
C VAL A 336 69.60 -15.03 -23.03
N ARG A 337 69.94 -15.49 -21.82
CA ARG A 337 70.97 -16.54 -21.54
C ARG A 337 71.28 -16.69 -20.04
N GLN A 338 71.32 -17.96 -19.63
CA GLN A 338 72.21 -18.65 -18.68
C GLN A 338 72.43 -18.17 -17.23
N GLN A 339 72.15 -19.14 -16.34
CA GLN A 339 72.94 -19.64 -15.21
C GLN A 339 73.12 -18.81 -13.92
N ALA A 340 72.66 -19.47 -12.85
CA ALA A 340 73.34 -19.71 -11.57
C ALA A 340 73.19 -18.71 -10.40
N VAL A 341 72.46 -19.20 -9.38
CA VAL A 341 72.92 -19.41 -7.99
C VAL A 341 73.14 -18.19 -7.04
N LEU A 342 72.52 -18.31 -5.86
CA LEU A 342 72.83 -17.77 -4.51
C LEU A 342 72.30 -16.38 -4.04
N SER A 343 71.35 -16.48 -3.07
CA SER A 343 71.33 -15.92 -1.70
C SER A 343 71.28 -14.40 -1.39
N VAL A 344 70.25 -14.08 -0.58
CA VAL A 344 70.23 -13.25 0.67
C VAL A 344 70.12 -11.72 0.56
N PRO A 345 69.43 -11.03 1.51
CA PRO A 345 68.66 -9.80 1.26
C PRO A 345 69.19 -8.52 1.94
N ALA A 346 68.49 -7.42 1.61
CA ALA A 346 68.13 -6.28 2.47
C ALA A 346 68.84 -4.91 2.30
N ARG A 347 67.95 -3.89 2.29
CA ARG A 347 68.06 -2.50 2.79
C ARG A 347 68.69 -1.38 1.95
N GLN A 348 67.85 -0.34 1.78
CA GLN A 348 68.11 1.11 1.89
C GLN A 348 69.06 1.72 0.84
N SER A 349 68.89 2.93 0.30
CA SER A 349 68.06 4.12 0.52
C SER A 349 68.36 5.08 -0.67
N ILE A 350 67.91 6.34 -0.59
CA ILE A 350 68.31 7.54 -1.39
C ILE A 350 67.28 7.83 -2.52
N GLN A 351 66.34 8.77 -2.32
CA GLN A 351 66.46 10.22 -2.62
C GLN A 351 66.90 10.44 -4.09
N GLN A 352 66.27 11.22 -4.96
CA GLN A 352 65.74 12.58 -4.78
C GLN A 352 65.25 13.07 -6.17
N PHE A 353 64.37 14.08 -6.17
CA PHE A 353 64.10 15.08 -7.23
C PHE A 353 63.59 14.62 -8.61
N ALA A 354 62.37 15.05 -8.97
CA ALA A 354 62.20 16.25 -9.80
C ALA A 354 60.72 16.58 -10.01
N SER A 355 60.40 17.84 -9.76
CA SER A 355 59.14 18.53 -10.00
C SER A 355 58.81 18.62 -11.49
N ILE A 356 57.55 18.33 -11.87
CA ILE A 356 56.98 18.80 -13.14
C ILE A 356 55.59 19.37 -12.87
N TRP A 357 55.45 20.64 -13.25
CA TRP A 357 54.23 21.43 -13.33
C TRP A 357 53.36 20.98 -14.50
N VAL A 358 52.05 20.83 -14.30
CA VAL A 358 51.04 21.09 -15.35
C VAL A 358 49.79 21.72 -14.71
N LEU A 359 49.45 22.90 -15.24
CA LEU A 359 48.28 23.75 -14.96
C LEU A 359 47.00 23.24 -15.64
N PRO A 360 45.80 23.75 -15.26
CA PRO A 360 44.51 23.22 -15.72
C PRO A 360 44.11 23.76 -17.10
N ARG A 361 43.27 23.00 -17.83
CA ARG A 361 42.53 23.51 -18.99
C ARG A 361 41.10 23.87 -18.59
N ASP A 362 40.81 25.15 -18.64
CA ASP A 362 39.52 25.68 -19.07
C ASP A 362 39.45 25.58 -20.60
N ASP A 363 38.29 25.27 -21.16
CA ASP A 363 37.91 25.74 -22.49
C ASP A 363 36.42 26.10 -22.52
N VAL A 364 36.21 27.38 -22.78
CA VAL A 364 34.96 28.08 -23.09
C VAL A 364 34.65 27.88 -24.58
N CYS A 365 33.37 27.84 -24.96
CA CYS A 365 32.97 28.17 -26.32
C CYS A 365 31.71 29.04 -26.32
N VAL A 366 31.79 30.18 -27.01
CA VAL A 366 30.82 31.28 -27.07
C VAL A 366 30.23 31.37 -28.48
N CYS A 367 28.89 31.51 -28.51
CA CYS A 367 27.97 32.18 -29.45
C CYS A 367 28.24 32.30 -30.97
N ALA A 368 27.15 32.14 -31.75
CA ALA A 368 26.82 33.05 -32.85
C ALA A 368 25.31 33.15 -33.08
N SER A 369 24.82 34.39 -33.15
CA SER A 369 23.47 34.84 -33.49
C SER A 369 23.45 35.45 -34.90
N SER A 370 22.36 35.32 -35.65
CA SER A 370 22.01 36.31 -36.68
C SER A 370 20.53 36.24 -37.07
N THR A 371 19.85 37.37 -36.87
CA THR A 371 18.48 37.73 -37.27
C THR A 371 18.43 38.40 -38.66
N THR A 372 17.19 38.56 -39.17
CA THR A 372 16.64 39.49 -40.20
C THR A 372 16.45 38.97 -41.64
N PRO A 373 15.53 39.56 -42.47
CA PRO A 373 14.33 40.39 -42.19
C PRO A 373 13.03 39.99 -42.98
N GLN A 374 11.94 40.73 -42.68
CA GLN A 374 10.61 40.83 -43.35
C GLN A 374 10.68 41.27 -44.83
N PRO A 375 9.65 41.02 -45.66
CA PRO A 375 8.55 42.00 -45.93
C PRO A 375 7.16 41.30 -46.14
N ILE A 376 5.96 41.91 -46.20
CA ILE A 376 5.38 43.24 -46.54
C ILE A 376 4.19 43.47 -45.60
#